data_AF-A0A966C5U7-F1
#
_entry.id   AF-A0A966C5U7-F1
#
_cell.length_a   1.000
_cell.length_b   1.000
_cell.length_c   1.000
_cell.angle_alpha   90.00
_cell.angle_beta   90.00
_cell.angle_gamma   90.00
#
_symmetry.space_group_name_H-M   'P 1'
#
loop_
_entity.id
_entity.type
_entity.pdbx_description
1 polymer ?
#
loop_
_entity_poly.entity_id
_entity_poly.type
_entity_poly.pdbx_seq_one_letter_code
_entity_poly.pdbx_strand_id
1 'polypeptide(L)'
;MKRTFLSLVMAALAALPTAAADRTLVEGIVVRVNDRILTTRDMQRRVLEREGESGKPVTPADVPALVQEAADELCILERASELKMEVAPEEVTSMVAQLREQNHVADDAAFENSLASMGLTLEALRTRLRETILVNRLLAREAGTA
;
A
#
# COMPACT_ATOMS: atom_id res chain seq x y z
N MET A 1 -14.51 -55.85 -35.81
CA MET A 1 -13.30 -55.03 -35.57
C MET A 1 -13.57 -53.57 -35.15
N LYS A 2 -14.81 -53.08 -35.08
CA LYS A 2 -15.11 -51.69 -34.67
C LYS A 2 -15.34 -51.48 -33.15
N ARG A 3 -15.63 -52.54 -32.39
CA ARG A 3 -15.96 -52.47 -30.95
C ARG A 3 -14.74 -52.44 -30.03
N THR A 4 -13.64 -53.09 -30.44
CA THR A 4 -12.37 -53.08 -29.70
C THR A 4 -11.61 -51.77 -29.85
N PHE A 5 -11.82 -51.04 -30.96
CA PHE A 5 -11.21 -49.73 -31.19
C PHE A 5 -11.84 -48.64 -30.31
N LEU A 6 -13.13 -48.79 -29.97
CA LEU A 6 -13.86 -47.81 -29.14
C LEU A 6 -13.40 -47.85 -27.67
N SER A 7 -13.00 -49.02 -27.16
CA SER A 7 -12.54 -49.17 -25.77
C SER A 7 -11.12 -48.64 -25.55
N LEU A 8 -10.28 -48.61 -26.58
CA LEU A 8 -8.91 -48.08 -26.47
C LEU A 8 -8.89 -46.53 -26.43
N VAL A 9 -9.82 -45.88 -27.13
CA VAL A 9 -9.95 -44.41 -27.11
C VAL A 9 -10.52 -43.92 -25.77
N MET A 10 -11.38 -44.69 -25.11
CA MET A 10 -11.96 -44.32 -23.82
C MET A 10 -10.98 -44.47 -22.64
N ALA A 11 -10.00 -45.38 -22.75
CA ALA A 11 -8.92 -45.51 -21.76
C ALA A 11 -7.85 -44.41 -21.88
N ALA A 12 -7.71 -43.77 -23.05
CA ALA A 12 -6.76 -42.68 -23.27
C ALA A 12 -7.24 -41.32 -22.71
N LEU A 13 -8.54 -41.16 -22.43
CA LEU A 13 -9.10 -39.89 -21.93
C LEU A 13 -9.03 -39.76 -20.40
N ALA A 14 -8.65 -40.82 -19.68
CA ALA A 14 -8.58 -40.82 -18.21
C ALA A 14 -7.21 -40.38 -17.63
N ALA A 15 -6.23 -40.08 -18.50
CA ALA A 15 -4.88 -39.67 -18.10
C ALA A 15 -4.62 -38.18 -18.34
N LEU A 16 -5.62 -37.33 -18.14
CA LEU A 16 -5.38 -35.88 -18.05
C LEU A 16 -4.64 -35.64 -16.72
N PRO A 17 -3.38 -35.16 -16.74
CA PRO A 17 -2.74 -34.70 -15.53
C PRO A 17 -3.59 -33.56 -14.99
N THR A 18 -4.09 -33.70 -13.77
CA THR A 18 -4.58 -32.56 -13.01
C THR A 18 -3.37 -31.65 -12.80
N ALA A 19 -3.18 -30.69 -13.70
CA ALA A 19 -2.27 -29.59 -13.48
C ALA A 19 -2.73 -28.93 -12.18
N ALA A 20 -2.06 -29.25 -11.08
CA ALA A 20 -2.15 -28.48 -9.86
C ALA A 20 -1.63 -27.10 -10.25
N ALA A 21 -2.56 -26.21 -10.58
CA ALA A 21 -2.24 -24.82 -10.82
C ALA A 21 -1.52 -24.33 -9.57
N ASP A 22 -0.24 -23.99 -9.73
CA ASP A 22 0.57 -23.42 -8.67
C ASP A 22 -0.12 -22.14 -8.22
N ARG A 23 -0.79 -22.20 -7.06
CA ARG A 23 -1.59 -21.09 -6.55
C ARG A 23 -0.62 -20.08 -5.96
N THR A 24 -0.17 -19.15 -6.79
CA THR A 24 0.63 -18.02 -6.35
C THR A 24 -0.26 -17.01 -5.63
N LEU A 25 0.14 -16.62 -4.43
CA LEU A 25 -0.54 -15.55 -3.69
C LEU A 25 -0.21 -14.23 -4.39
N VAL A 26 -1.16 -13.72 -5.18
CA VAL A 26 -1.00 -12.47 -5.93
C VAL A 26 -1.11 -11.27 -5.00
N GLU A 27 -2.07 -11.31 -4.07
CA GLU A 27 -2.35 -10.25 -3.11
C GLU A 27 -2.95 -10.85 -1.84
N GLY A 28 -2.59 -10.28 -0.68
CA GLY A 28 -3.08 -10.74 0.62
C GLY A 28 -3.18 -9.60 1.61
N ILE A 29 -3.92 -9.83 2.69
CA ILE A 29 -4.05 -8.91 3.82
C ILE A 29 -2.96 -9.27 4.83
N VAL A 30 -2.09 -8.31 5.14
CA VAL A 30 -1.03 -8.44 6.14
C VAL A 30 -1.58 -8.06 7.52
N VAL A 31 -2.33 -6.97 7.60
CA VAL A 31 -2.97 -6.49 8.84
C VAL A 31 -4.37 -5.97 8.52
N ARG A 32 -5.32 -6.16 9.43
CA ARG A 32 -6.63 -5.51 9.41
C ARG A 32 -6.87 -4.82 10.75
N VAL A 33 -7.20 -3.53 10.71
CA VAL A 33 -7.57 -2.71 11.86
C VAL A 33 -8.93 -2.09 11.56
N ASN A 34 -9.97 -2.58 12.23
CA ASN A 34 -11.37 -2.21 11.96
C ASN A 34 -11.73 -2.31 10.46
N ASP A 35 -12.03 -1.17 9.84
CA ASP A 35 -12.43 -1.05 8.43
C ASP A 35 -11.22 -0.84 7.48
N ARG A 36 -10.01 -0.65 8.02
CA ARG A 36 -8.78 -0.51 7.22
C ARG A 36 -8.00 -1.81 7.13
N ILE A 37 -7.43 -2.03 5.95
CA ILE A 37 -6.57 -3.17 5.67
C ILE A 37 -5.22 -2.70 5.11
N LEU A 38 -4.19 -3.45 5.45
CA LEU A 38 -2.86 -3.30 4.88
C LEU A 38 -2.59 -4.52 3.99
N THR A 39 -2.35 -4.29 2.71
CA THR A 39 -2.11 -5.38 1.75
C THR A 39 -0.63 -5.75 1.65
N THR A 40 -0.33 -6.88 1.00
CA THR A 40 1.04 -7.28 0.66
C THR A 40 1.72 -6.26 -0.25
N ARG A 41 0.99 -5.62 -1.17
CA ARG A 41 1.52 -4.56 -2.04
C ARG A 41 1.88 -3.31 -1.27
N ASP A 42 1.07 -2.94 -0.28
CA ASP A 42 1.36 -1.78 0.58
C ASP A 42 2.61 -2.03 1.43
N MET A 43 2.76 -3.24 1.96
CA MET A 43 3.97 -3.62 2.68
C MET A 43 5.23 -3.58 1.80
N GLN A 44 5.15 -4.07 0.56
CA GLN A 44 6.28 -3.97 -0.38
C GLN A 44 6.68 -2.51 -0.64
N ARG A 45 5.70 -1.61 -0.80
CA ARG A 45 5.94 -0.18 -0.96
C ARG A 45 6.66 0.39 0.26
N ARG A 46 6.18 0.09 1.47
CA ARG A 46 6.79 0.53 2.73
C ARG A 46 8.22 0.02 2.92
N VAL A 47 8.50 -1.21 2.49
CA VAL A 47 9.87 -1.75 2.48
C VAL A 47 10.76 -0.90 1.58
N LEU A 48 10.35 -0.65 0.34
CA LEU A 48 11.12 0.17 -0.61
C LEU A 48 11.35 1.60 -0.09
N GLU A 49 10.33 2.20 0.53
CA GLU A 49 10.44 3.52 1.17
C GLU A 49 11.48 3.51 2.30
N ARG A 50 11.43 2.51 3.19
CA ARG A 50 12.38 2.36 4.29
C ARG A 50 13.81 2.12 3.80
N GLU A 51 13.98 1.36 2.73
CA GLU A 51 15.28 1.14 2.10
C GLU A 51 15.84 2.43 1.49
N GLY A 52 14.99 3.22 0.83
CA GLY A 52 15.35 4.53 0.29
C GLY A 52 15.74 5.55 1.37
N GLU A 53 15.03 5.57 2.50
CA GLU A 53 15.30 6.48 3.63
C GLU A 53 16.57 6.09 4.40
N SER A 54 16.74 4.80 4.70
CA SER A 54 17.84 4.32 5.55
C SER A 54 19.13 4.01 4.77
N GLY A 55 19.03 3.86 3.45
CA GLY A 55 20.12 3.39 2.59
C GLY A 55 20.55 1.94 2.88
N LYS A 56 19.77 1.19 3.66
CA LYS A 56 20.05 -0.19 4.07
C LYS A 56 18.90 -1.11 3.62
N PRO A 57 19.21 -2.33 3.16
CA PRO A 57 18.17 -3.29 2.82
C PRO A 57 17.38 -3.69 4.07
N VAL A 58 16.07 -3.83 3.92
CA VAL A 58 15.20 -4.30 4.99
C VAL A 58 15.38 -5.81 5.12
N THR A 59 15.72 -6.26 6.33
CA THR A 59 15.90 -7.68 6.60
C THR A 59 14.60 -8.32 7.09
N PRO A 60 14.45 -9.65 7.01
CA PRO A 60 13.29 -10.34 7.59
C PRO A 60 13.08 -10.07 9.09
N ALA A 61 14.13 -9.68 9.82
CA ALA A 61 14.05 -9.31 11.23
C ALA A 61 13.37 -7.95 11.46
N ASP A 62 13.36 -7.07 10.45
CA ASP A 62 12.75 -5.74 10.51
C ASP A 62 11.26 -5.77 10.16
N VAL A 63 10.82 -6.82 9.47
CA VAL A 63 9.43 -6.98 9.00
C VAL A 63 8.40 -6.90 10.14
N PRO A 64 8.57 -7.58 11.30
CA PRO A 64 7.63 -7.45 12.41
C PRO A 64 7.48 -6.01 12.91
N ALA A 65 8.58 -5.26 12.99
CA ALA A 65 8.55 -3.86 13.41
C ALA A 65 7.82 -2.98 12.38
N LEU A 66 8.07 -3.20 11.09
CA LEU A 66 7.35 -2.51 10.01
C LEU A 66 5.85 -2.79 10.02
N VAL A 67 5.47 -4.04 10.27
CA VAL A 67 4.05 -4.44 10.38
C VAL A 67 3.40 -3.78 11.60
N GLN A 68 4.10 -3.73 12.73
CA GLN A 68 3.61 -3.06 13.94
C GLN A 68 3.44 -1.56 13.72
N GLU A 69 4.44 -0.89 13.15
CA GLU A 69 4.39 0.54 12.82
C GLU A 69 3.20 0.86 11.91
N ALA A 70 2.97 0.03 10.88
CA ALA A 70 1.83 0.18 10.01
C ALA A 70 0.49 -0.06 10.74
N ALA A 71 0.43 -1.04 11.65
CA ALA A 71 -0.76 -1.29 12.45
C ALA A 71 -1.08 -0.12 13.40
N ASP A 72 -0.07 0.47 14.02
CA ASP A 72 -0.21 1.63 14.91
C ASP A 72 -0.71 2.85 14.14
N GLU A 73 -0.16 3.11 12.95
CA GLU A 73 -0.64 4.17 12.05
C GLU A 73 -2.11 3.98 11.67
N LEU A 74 -2.52 2.75 11.32
CA LEU A 74 -3.91 2.44 11.02
C LEU A 74 -4.82 2.68 12.23
N CYS A 75 -4.38 2.35 13.45
CA CYS A 75 -5.14 2.65 14.67
C CYS A 75 -5.36 4.16 14.85
N ILE A 76 -4.33 4.96 14.59
CA ILE A 76 -4.41 6.43 14.66
C ILE A 76 -5.41 6.97 13.62
N LEU A 77 -5.34 6.48 12.38
CA LEU A 77 -6.26 6.92 11.31
C LEU A 77 -7.72 6.53 11.59
N GLU A 78 -7.95 5.33 12.11
CA GLU A 78 -9.27 4.90 12.56
C GLU A 78 -9.79 5.80 13.69
N ARG A 79 -8.95 6.12 14.66
CA ARG A 79 -9.33 7.02 15.74
C ARG A 79 -9.64 8.43 15.25
N ALA A 80 -8.89 8.95 14.28
CA ALA A 80 -9.16 10.24 13.66
C ALA A 80 -10.52 10.24 12.92
N SER A 81 -10.84 9.13 12.25
CA SER A 81 -12.13 8.88 11.59
C SER A 81 -13.29 8.85 12.60
N GLU A 82 -13.13 8.11 13.71
CA GLU A 82 -14.13 8.07 14.80
C GLU A 82 -14.42 9.47 15.37
N LEU A 83 -13.38 10.29 15.49
CA LEU A 83 -13.46 11.67 15.98
C LEU A 83 -13.95 12.67 14.92
N LYS A 84 -14.26 12.21 13.70
CA LYS A 84 -14.70 13.02 12.56
C LYS A 84 -13.74 14.18 12.29
N MET A 85 -12.45 13.92 12.39
CA MET A 85 -11.45 14.92 12.07
C MET A 85 -11.38 15.08 10.55
N GLU A 86 -11.51 16.31 10.09
CA GLU A 86 -11.51 16.65 8.66
C GLU A 86 -10.32 17.53 8.33
N VAL A 87 -9.79 17.40 7.11
CA VAL A 87 -8.71 18.24 6.58
C VAL A 87 -9.28 19.03 5.42
N ALA A 88 -9.16 20.35 5.50
CA ALA A 88 -9.66 21.22 4.45
C ALA A 88 -8.84 21.02 3.15
N PRO A 89 -9.45 21.02 1.96
CA PRO A 89 -8.73 20.86 0.69
C PRO A 89 -7.58 21.86 0.48
N GLU A 90 -7.71 23.05 1.07
CA GLU A 90 -6.78 24.17 1.01
C GLU A 90 -5.50 23.86 1.80
N GLU A 91 -5.62 23.17 2.94
CA GLU A 91 -4.48 22.72 3.75
C GLU A 91 -3.62 21.73 2.95
N VAL A 92 -4.27 20.77 2.28
CA VAL A 92 -3.57 19.80 1.43
C VAL A 92 -2.87 20.52 0.27
N THR A 93 -3.52 21.48 -0.36
CA THR A 93 -2.94 22.26 -1.45
C THR A 93 -1.74 23.09 -0.98
N SER A 94 -1.81 23.69 0.21
CA SER A 94 -0.69 24.40 0.82
C SER A 94 0.49 23.48 1.11
N MET A 95 0.24 22.27 1.63
CA MET A 95 1.27 21.28 1.89
C MET A 95 1.93 20.77 0.59
N VAL A 96 1.16 20.58 -0.49
CA VAL A 96 1.72 20.26 -1.82
C VAL A 96 2.64 21.38 -2.31
N ALA A 97 2.23 22.65 -2.17
CA ALA A 97 3.05 23.79 -2.56
C ALA A 97 4.36 23.85 -1.76
N GLN A 98 4.29 23.61 -0.44
CA GLN A 98 5.47 23.56 0.42
C GLN A 98 6.41 22.40 0.02
N LEU A 99 5.86 21.23 -0.29
CA LEU A 99 6.65 20.08 -0.73
C LEU A 99 7.38 20.37 -2.05
N ARG A 100 6.73 21.06 -2.99
CA ARG A 100 7.34 21.49 -4.25
C ARG A 100 8.49 22.45 -4.02
N GLU A 101 8.30 23.42 -3.12
CA GLU A 101 9.35 24.38 -2.75
C GLU A 101 10.56 23.67 -2.12
N GLN A 102 10.31 22.74 -1.19
CA GLN A 102 11.35 21.94 -0.53
C GLN A 102 12.15 21.07 -1.51
N ASN A 103 11.51 20.54 -2.54
CA ASN A 103 12.16 19.72 -3.57
C ASN A 103 12.71 20.56 -4.74
N HIS A 104 12.65 21.90 -4.65
CA HIS A 104 13.06 22.82 -5.71
C HIS A 104 12.39 22.57 -7.07
N VAL A 105 11.15 22.08 -7.06
CA VAL A 105 10.38 21.76 -8.27
C VAL A 105 9.37 22.87 -8.57
N ALA A 106 9.82 23.86 -9.34
CA ALA A 106 9.01 25.01 -9.74
C ALA A 106 8.02 24.68 -10.88
N ASP A 107 8.30 23.65 -11.68
CA ASP A 107 7.47 23.27 -12.84
C ASP A 107 6.48 22.14 -12.50
N ASP A 108 5.22 22.33 -12.89
CA ASP A 108 4.14 21.36 -12.63
C ASP A 108 4.39 20.05 -13.39
N ALA A 109 4.87 20.13 -14.64
CA ALA A 109 5.16 18.95 -15.44
C ALA A 109 6.37 18.17 -14.88
N ALA A 110 7.42 18.85 -14.45
CA ALA A 110 8.53 18.22 -13.74
C ALA A 110 8.09 17.51 -12.44
N PHE A 111 7.14 18.10 -11.71
CA PHE A 111 6.60 17.50 -10.49
C PHE A 111 5.80 16.24 -10.78
N GLU A 112 4.87 16.29 -11.75
CA GLU A 112 4.09 15.12 -12.16
C GLU A 112 4.98 14.00 -12.71
N ASN A 113 6.02 14.33 -13.47
CA ASN A 113 7.00 13.37 -13.98
C ASN A 113 7.78 12.69 -12.84
N SER A 114 8.17 13.46 -11.81
CA SER A 114 8.82 12.91 -10.61
C SER A 114 7.89 11.95 -9.87
N LEU A 115 6.63 12.32 -9.68
CA LEU A 115 5.63 11.44 -9.07
C LEU A 115 5.43 10.16 -9.89
N ALA A 116 5.31 10.28 -11.20
CA ALA A 116 5.16 9.14 -12.10
C ALA A 116 6.38 8.20 -12.04
N SER A 117 7.60 8.73 -11.89
CA SER A 117 8.82 7.93 -11.71
C SER A 117 8.79 7.07 -10.44
N MET A 118 8.09 7.53 -9.42
CA MET A 118 7.85 6.81 -8.16
C MET A 118 6.59 5.94 -8.20
N GLY A 119 5.90 5.87 -9.34
CA GLY A 119 4.63 5.13 -9.47
C GLY A 119 3.47 5.77 -8.69
N LEU A 120 3.54 7.07 -8.41
CA LEU A 120 2.54 7.82 -7.66
C LEU A 120 1.79 8.78 -8.59
N THR A 121 0.51 9.02 -8.28
CA THR A 121 -0.29 10.06 -8.92
C THR A 121 -0.39 11.28 -7.99
N LEU A 122 -0.73 12.44 -8.53
CA LEU A 122 -1.00 13.64 -7.72
C LEU A 122 -2.13 13.40 -6.71
N GLU A 123 -3.15 12.65 -7.09
CA GLU A 123 -4.27 12.31 -6.20
C GLU A 123 -3.82 11.39 -5.05
N ALA A 124 -2.98 10.39 -5.36
CA ALA A 124 -2.40 9.52 -4.33
C ALA A 124 -1.54 10.33 -3.35
N LEU A 125 -0.75 11.28 -3.85
CA LEU A 125 0.03 12.18 -3.00
C LEU A 125 -0.89 13.03 -2.10
N ARG A 126 -1.93 13.66 -2.66
CA ARG A 126 -2.88 14.47 -1.89
C ARG A 126 -3.55 13.65 -0.78
N THR A 127 -3.84 12.39 -1.05
CA THR A 127 -4.41 11.46 -0.06
C THR A 127 -3.41 11.16 1.06
N ARG A 128 -2.15 10.85 0.72
CA ARG A 128 -1.07 10.64 1.70
C ARG A 128 -0.87 11.86 2.59
N LEU A 129 -0.82 13.06 2.01
CA LEU A 129 -0.67 14.31 2.77
C LEU A 129 -1.85 14.55 3.72
N ARG A 130 -3.07 14.23 3.28
CA ARG A 130 -4.26 14.32 4.13
C ARG A 130 -4.14 13.41 5.35
N GLU A 131 -3.72 12.17 5.14
CA GLU A 131 -3.50 11.19 6.22
C GLU A 131 -2.42 11.66 7.20
N THR A 132 -1.30 12.19 6.69
CA THR A 132 -0.23 12.77 7.52
C THR A 132 -0.75 13.92 8.38
N ILE A 133 -1.56 14.82 7.83
CA ILE A 133 -2.15 15.93 8.60
C ILE A 133 -3.07 15.39 9.71
N LEU A 134 -3.92 14.40 9.40
CA LEU A 134 -4.81 13.78 10.39
C LEU A 134 -4.05 13.13 11.53
N VAL A 135 -3.01 12.35 11.21
CA VAL A 135 -2.14 11.70 12.20
C VAL A 135 -1.51 12.75 13.11
N ASN A 136 -0.86 13.77 12.55
CA ASN A 136 -0.21 14.82 13.32
C ASN A 136 -1.19 15.58 14.21
N ARG A 137 -2.39 15.88 13.69
CA ARG A 137 -3.43 16.59 14.45
C ARG A 137 -3.98 15.75 15.61
N LEU A 138 -4.20 14.45 15.39
CA LEU A 138 -4.65 13.55 16.44
C LEU A 138 -3.58 13.41 17.53
N LEU A 139 -2.32 13.21 17.13
CA LEU A 139 -1.21 13.14 18.07
C LEU A 139 -1.07 14.41 18.91
N ALA A 140 -1.15 15.59 18.30
CA ALA A 140 -1.09 16.87 19.01
C ALA A 140 -2.25 17.04 20.01
N ARG A 141 -3.45 16.56 19.65
CA ARG A 141 -4.63 16.58 20.53
C ARG A 141 -4.48 15.65 21.72
N GLU A 142 -4.09 14.39 21.49
CA GLU A 142 -3.96 13.38 22.54
C GLU A 142 -2.74 13.64 23.46
N ALA A 143 -1.67 14.24 22.92
CA ALA A 143 -0.52 14.69 23.70
C ALA A 143 -0.82 15.93 24.58
N GLY A 144 -1.99 16.56 24.43
CA GLY A 144 -2.38 17.75 25.20
C GLY A 144 -1.59 19.01 24.82
N THR A 145 -0.99 19.06 23.63
CA THR A 145 -0.21 20.21 23.14
C THR A 145 -1.03 21.15 22.23
N ALA A 146 -2.36 21.06 22.28
CA ALA A 146 -3.29 21.89 21.50
C ALA A 146 -3.83 23.07 22.32
#